data_AF-A0A1Q3FA62-F1
#
_entry.id   AF-A0A1Q3FA62-F1
#
_cell.length_a   1.000
_cell.length_b   1.000
_cell.length_c   1.000
_cell.angle_alpha   90.00
_cell.angle_beta   90.00
_cell.angle_gamma   90.00
#
_symmetry.space_group_name_H-M   'P 1'
#
loop_
_entity.id
_entity.type
_entity.pdbx_description
1 polymer ?
#
loop_
_entity_poly.entity_id
_entity_poly.type
_entity_poly.pdbx_seq_one_letter_code
_entity_poly.pdbx_strand_id
1 'polypeptide(L)'
;MSIKVGGTFSRSGGIVSAIGKQLKMLNLKAVQRITVTFDPFHENAVPTREFLHHLSAPKIVQTNPSCVLRSEVVCDRRPPSVVFQLIPTVQAEAKLKKIELNGANLTTLELLQLCNKHITALAPKEIATSTVKTKSEKKAGGGKRR
;
A
#
# COMPACT_ATOMS: atom_id res chain seq x y z
N MET A 1 -32.47 -2.51 -27.09
CA MET A 1 -32.22 -1.69 -25.89
C MET A 1 -30.81 -1.11 -25.99
N SER A 2 -30.69 0.20 -26.18
CA SER A 2 -29.41 0.90 -26.38
C SER A 2 -28.68 1.04 -25.04
N ILE A 3 -27.47 0.48 -24.94
CA ILE A 3 -26.57 0.76 -23.82
C ILE A 3 -26.07 2.19 -24.01
N LYS A 4 -26.62 3.13 -23.23
CA LYS A 4 -26.05 4.47 -23.11
C LYS A 4 -24.70 4.34 -22.40
N VAL A 5 -23.61 4.29 -23.18
CA VAL A 5 -22.24 4.38 -22.68
C VAL A 5 -22.00 5.81 -22.20
N GLY A 6 -22.58 6.15 -21.06
CA GLY A 6 -22.40 7.42 -20.38
C GLY A 6 -21.18 7.34 -19.46
N GLY A 7 -20.11 8.03 -19.86
CA GLY A 7 -18.88 8.17 -19.08
C GLY A 7 -17.66 7.82 -19.93
N THR A 8 -16.75 8.77 -20.07
CA THR A 8 -15.47 8.60 -20.77
C THR A 8 -14.74 7.38 -20.23
N PHE A 9 -14.77 6.26 -20.96
CA PHE A 9 -13.76 5.21 -20.85
C PHE A 9 -12.44 5.81 -21.36
N SER A 10 -11.82 6.69 -20.58
CA SER A 10 -10.42 7.01 -20.79
C SER A 10 -9.66 5.70 -20.61
N ARG A 11 -9.00 5.25 -21.69
CA ARG A 11 -8.15 4.05 -21.65
C ARG A 11 -7.20 4.22 -20.47
N SER A 12 -7.20 3.26 -19.55
CA SER A 12 -6.32 3.31 -18.38
C SER A 12 -4.89 3.59 -18.85
N GLY A 13 -4.20 4.54 -18.20
CA GLY A 13 -2.84 4.99 -18.55
C GLY A 13 -1.73 3.94 -18.36
N GLY A 14 -1.98 2.70 -18.77
CA GLY A 14 -1.07 1.57 -18.76
C GLY A 14 -0.58 1.19 -17.36
N ILE A 15 0.69 0.79 -17.32
CA ILE A 15 1.40 0.29 -16.14
C ILE A 15 1.44 1.35 -15.03
N VAL A 16 1.66 2.63 -15.38
CA VAL A 16 1.70 3.73 -14.40
C VAL A 16 0.35 3.89 -13.69
N SER A 17 -0.76 3.76 -14.42
CA SER A 17 -2.10 3.76 -13.82
C SER A 17 -2.30 2.56 -12.88
N ALA A 18 -1.81 1.38 -13.26
CA ALA A 18 -1.89 0.18 -12.42
C ALA A 18 -1.08 0.35 -11.12
N ILE A 19 0.15 0.86 -11.21
CA ILE A 19 0.98 1.20 -10.04
C ILE A 19 0.25 2.19 -9.14
N GLY A 20 -0.27 3.29 -9.71
CA GLY A 20 -1.03 4.30 -8.95
C GLY A 20 -2.26 3.73 -8.23
N LYS A 21 -2.95 2.74 -8.81
CA LYS A 21 -4.06 2.03 -8.15
C LYS A 21 -3.58 1.19 -6.97
N GLN A 22 -2.48 0.45 -7.15
CA GLN A 22 -1.89 -0.35 -6.07
C GLN A 22 -1.39 0.55 -4.92
N LEU A 23 -0.77 1.69 -5.22
CA LEU A 23 -0.29 2.65 -4.23
C LEU A 23 -1.41 3.25 -3.37
N LYS A 24 -2.60 3.46 -3.93
CA LYS A 24 -3.77 3.95 -3.18
C LYS A 24 -4.33 2.91 -2.20
N MET A 25 -4.11 1.63 -2.47
CA MET A 25 -4.58 0.52 -1.63
C MET A 25 -3.59 0.19 -0.51
N LEU A 26 -2.32 0.58 -0.64
CA LEU A 26 -1.27 0.29 0.33
C LEU A 26 -1.53 0.95 1.68
N ASN A 27 -1.35 0.14 2.73
CA ASN A 27 -1.49 0.54 4.12
C ASN A 27 -0.44 -0.19 4.96
N LEU A 28 0.39 0.57 5.70
CA LEU A 28 1.51 0.04 6.49
C LEU A 28 1.17 -0.15 7.98
N LYS A 29 -0.09 -0.03 8.39
CA LYS A 29 -0.51 -0.16 9.80
C LYS A 29 -0.17 -1.50 10.47
N ALA A 30 -0.05 -2.58 9.69
CA ALA A 30 0.31 -3.90 10.22
C ALA A 30 1.82 -4.09 10.46
N VAL A 31 2.66 -3.16 9.98
CA VAL A 31 4.11 -3.32 9.89
C VAL A 31 4.82 -2.45 10.92
N GLN A 32 5.79 -3.03 11.61
CA GLN A 32 6.67 -2.34 12.55
C GLN A 32 7.94 -1.83 11.87
N ARG A 33 8.56 -2.66 11.05
CA ARG A 33 9.81 -2.34 10.34
C ARG A 33 9.85 -2.98 8.97
N ILE A 34 10.36 -2.22 8.00
CA ILE A 34 10.62 -2.68 6.64
C ILE A 34 12.12 -2.57 6.41
N THR A 35 12.76 -3.69 6.08
CA THR A 35 14.16 -3.72 5.68
C THR A 35 14.24 -4.08 4.21
N VAL A 36 14.73 -3.16 3.39
CA VAL A 36 14.95 -3.38 1.96
C VAL A 36 16.46 -3.56 1.75
N THR A 37 16.86 -4.77 1.38
CA THR A 37 18.25 -5.09 1.03
C THR A 37 18.38 -5.16 -0.48
N PHE A 38 19.33 -4.44 -1.05
CA PHE A 38 19.63 -4.54 -2.48
C PHE A 38 21.09 -4.21 -2.79
N ASP A 39 21.59 -4.81 -3.86
CA ASP A 39 22.89 -4.47 -4.44
C ASP A 39 22.68 -3.64 -5.71
N PRO A 40 23.15 -2.37 -5.77
CA PRO A 40 22.96 -1.51 -6.93
C PRO A 40 23.53 -2.06 -8.24
N PHE A 41 24.52 -2.95 -8.17
CA PHE A 41 25.19 -3.54 -9.33
C PHE A 41 24.55 -4.85 -9.79
N HIS A 42 23.57 -5.37 -9.06
CA HIS A 42 22.81 -6.54 -9.49
C HIS A 42 21.84 -6.16 -10.62
N GLU A 43 21.75 -6.98 -11.66
CA GLU A 43 20.96 -6.71 -12.87
C GLU A 43 19.50 -6.35 -12.54
N ASN A 44 18.90 -7.11 -11.63
CA ASN A 44 17.50 -6.95 -11.22
C ASN A 44 17.30 -6.06 -9.96
N ALA A 45 18.21 -5.12 -9.69
CA ALA A 45 18.07 -4.21 -8.53
C ALA A 45 17.08 -3.05 -8.76
N VAL A 46 16.85 -2.68 -10.01
CA VAL A 46 16.02 -1.51 -10.39
C VAL A 46 14.58 -1.63 -9.85
N PRO A 47 13.86 -2.76 -10.00
CA PRO A 47 12.49 -2.87 -9.50
C PRO A 47 12.39 -2.71 -7.98
N THR A 48 13.33 -3.26 -7.22
CA THR A 48 13.33 -3.12 -5.76
C THR A 48 13.63 -1.68 -5.33
N ARG A 49 14.52 -0.99 -6.05
CA ARG A 49 14.81 0.43 -5.80
C ARG A 49 13.61 1.33 -6.08
N GLU A 50 12.90 1.10 -7.19
CA GLU A 50 11.67 1.82 -7.53
C GLU A 50 10.56 1.53 -6.51
N PHE A 51 10.43 0.28 -6.07
CA PHE A 51 9.51 -0.11 -5.01
C PHE A 51 9.83 0.62 -3.68
N LEU A 52 11.10 0.72 -3.30
CA LEU A 52 11.54 1.49 -2.13
C LEU A 52 11.17 2.98 -2.26
N HIS A 53 11.38 3.57 -3.44
CA HIS A 53 11.01 4.95 -3.69
C HIS A 53 9.51 5.18 -3.46
N HIS A 54 8.67 4.28 -3.97
CA HIS A 54 7.23 4.33 -3.73
C HIS A 54 6.87 4.23 -2.25
N LEU A 55 7.48 3.31 -1.49
CA LEU A 55 7.25 3.18 -0.05
C LEU A 55 7.67 4.42 0.75
N SER A 56 8.73 5.11 0.31
CA SER A 56 9.21 6.34 0.94
C SER A 56 8.32 7.56 0.68
N ALA A 57 7.31 7.44 -0.19
CA ALA A 57 6.41 8.54 -0.50
C ALA A 57 5.64 8.98 0.76
N PRO A 58 5.49 10.30 1.00
CA PRO A 58 4.94 10.82 2.25
C PRO A 58 3.51 10.33 2.52
N LYS A 59 2.71 10.13 1.47
CA LYS A 59 1.35 9.59 1.57
C LYS A 59 1.30 8.19 2.18
N ILE A 60 2.30 7.36 1.89
CA ILE A 60 2.37 5.98 2.38
C ILE A 60 2.94 5.97 3.80
N VAL A 61 4.01 6.72 4.04
CA VAL A 61 4.61 6.87 5.38
C VAL A 61 3.60 7.41 6.40
N GLN A 62 2.72 8.33 5.99
CA GLN A 62 1.64 8.84 6.83
C GLN A 62 0.62 7.78 7.28
N THR A 63 0.48 6.66 6.57
CA THR A 63 -0.44 5.57 6.99
C THR A 63 -0.01 4.93 8.29
N ASN A 64 1.30 4.87 8.56
CA ASN A 64 1.87 4.41 9.81
C ASN A 64 3.20 5.14 10.09
N PRO A 65 3.17 6.27 10.82
CA PRO A 65 4.38 7.04 11.11
C PRO A 65 5.33 6.32 12.08
N SER A 66 4.87 5.28 12.78
CA SER A 66 5.70 4.47 13.68
C SER A 66 6.51 3.41 12.93
N CYS A 67 6.18 3.13 11.67
CA CYS A 67 6.88 2.15 10.85
C CYS A 67 8.27 2.67 10.46
N VAL A 68 9.29 1.88 10.76
CA VAL A 68 10.68 2.21 10.40
C VAL A 68 11.02 1.62 9.04
N LEU A 69 11.25 2.48 8.04
CA LEU A 69 11.75 2.10 6.72
C LEU A 69 13.29 2.17 6.73
N ARG A 70 13.96 1.02 6.59
CA ARG A 70 15.42 0.90 6.53
C ARG A 70 15.87 0.38 5.17
N SER A 71 16.81 1.09 4.55
CA SER A 71 17.50 0.67 3.33
C SER A 71 18.89 0.13 3.65
N GLU A 72 19.18 -1.09 3.23
CA GLU A 72 20.48 -1.74 3.39
C GLU A 72 21.08 -1.97 2.00
N VAL A 73 22.09 -1.17 1.66
CA VAL A 73 22.80 -1.25 0.39
C VAL A 73 24.02 -2.14 0.59
N VAL A 74 24.13 -3.20 -0.19
CA VAL A 74 25.18 -4.22 -0.10
C VAL A 74 25.88 -4.36 -1.45
N CYS A 75 27.09 -4.93 -1.50
CA CYS A 75 27.85 -5.15 -2.74
C CYS A 75 28.27 -6.62 -2.92
N ASP A 76 27.40 -7.56 -2.54
CA ASP A 76 27.70 -9.00 -2.51
C ASP A 76 27.15 -9.77 -3.72
N ARG A 77 26.65 -9.07 -4.75
CA ARG A 77 25.90 -9.62 -5.90
C ARG A 77 24.71 -10.50 -5.49
N ARG A 78 24.17 -10.28 -4.30
CA ARG A 78 23.02 -11.02 -3.79
C ARG A 78 21.72 -10.48 -4.39
N PRO A 79 20.72 -11.35 -4.58
CA PRO A 79 19.43 -10.90 -5.07
C PRO A 79 18.80 -9.92 -4.06
N PRO A 80 18.04 -8.93 -4.55
CA PRO A 80 17.37 -7.98 -3.67
C PRO A 80 16.27 -8.68 -2.86
N SER A 81 16.09 -8.26 -1.61
CA SER A 81 15.07 -8.82 -0.71
C SER A 81 14.39 -7.71 0.09
N VAL A 82 13.12 -7.92 0.40
CA VAL A 82 12.32 -7.02 1.25
C VAL A 82 11.76 -7.80 2.41
N VAL A 83 12.13 -7.42 3.62
CA VAL A 83 11.70 -8.06 4.85
C VAL A 83 10.75 -7.14 5.61
N PHE A 84 9.54 -7.62 5.85
CA PHE A 84 8.54 -6.95 6.66
C PHE A 84 8.47 -7.61 8.04
N GLN A 85 8.69 -6.82 9.08
CA GLN A 85 8.49 -7.21 10.47
C GLN A 85 7.13 -6.69 10.92
N LEU A 86 6.23 -7.60 11.31
CA LEU A 86 4.86 -7.25 11.71
C LEU A 86 4.82 -6.75 13.16
N ILE A 87 3.81 -5.96 13.51
CA ILE A 87 3.55 -5.53 14.88
C ILE A 87 3.12 -6.73 15.74
N PRO A 88 3.56 -6.87 17.01
CA PRO A 88 3.25 -8.01 17.87
C PRO A 88 1.75 -8.31 18.04
N THR A 89 0.88 -7.29 17.99
CA THR A 89 -0.58 -7.47 18.04
C THR A 89 -1.08 -8.27 16.84
N VAL A 90 -0.62 -7.93 15.63
CA VAL A 90 -0.96 -8.61 14.39
C VAL A 90 -0.26 -9.96 14.27
N GLN A 91 0.93 -10.12 14.86
CA GLN A 91 1.64 -11.41 14.90
C GLN A 91 0.83 -12.48 15.64
N ALA A 92 0.11 -12.11 16.71
CA ALA A 92 -0.72 -13.04 17.47
C ALA A 92 -1.92 -13.53 16.64
N GLU A 93 -2.53 -12.64 15.85
CA GLU A 93 -3.67 -12.96 14.98
C GLU A 93 -3.23 -13.80 13.77
N ALA A 94 -2.14 -13.42 13.13
CA ALA A 94 -1.66 -14.03 11.89
C ALA A 94 -0.73 -15.24 12.11
N LYS A 95 -0.22 -15.46 13.33
CA LYS A 95 0.82 -16.46 13.67
C LYS A 95 2.10 -16.36 12.84
N LEU A 96 2.36 -15.20 12.23
CA LEU A 96 3.52 -14.93 11.37
C LEU A 96 4.35 -13.82 11.99
N LYS A 97 5.68 -14.01 12.09
CA LYS A 97 6.60 -13.02 12.65
C LYS A 97 7.16 -12.07 11.59
N LYS A 98 7.51 -12.62 10.43
CA LYS A 98 8.17 -11.92 9.33
C LYS A 98 7.61 -12.38 7.99
N ILE A 99 7.59 -11.48 7.02
CA ILE A 99 7.26 -11.76 5.63
C ILE A 99 8.47 -11.32 4.79
N GLU A 100 9.00 -12.21 3.98
CA GLU A 100 10.17 -11.96 3.13
C GLU A 100 9.74 -12.07 1.66
N LEU A 101 10.01 -11.02 0.88
CA LEU A 101 9.79 -10.99 -0.56
C LEU A 101 11.14 -10.96 -1.27
N ASN A 102 11.44 -12.02 -2.02
CA ASN A 102 12.66 -12.09 -2.83
C ASN A 102 12.41 -11.42 -4.19
N GLY A 103 13.11 -10.33 -4.46
CA GLY A 103 12.92 -9.47 -5.63
C GLY A 103 13.68 -9.92 -6.89
N ALA A 104 14.35 -11.08 -6.88
CA ALA A 104 15.24 -11.50 -7.98
C ALA A 104 14.57 -11.48 -9.36
N ASN A 105 13.30 -11.88 -9.45
CA ASN A 105 12.54 -11.97 -10.70
C ASN A 105 11.17 -11.27 -10.59
N LEU A 106 11.05 -10.26 -9.73
CA LEU A 106 9.78 -9.56 -9.51
C LEU A 106 9.83 -8.13 -10.04
N THR A 107 8.77 -7.74 -10.73
CA THR A 107 8.57 -6.36 -11.16
C THR A 107 8.05 -5.48 -10.01
N THR A 108 8.15 -4.16 -10.16
CA THR A 108 7.61 -3.19 -9.20
C THR A 108 6.12 -3.40 -8.93
N LEU A 109 5.35 -3.63 -9.98
CA LEU A 109 3.91 -3.84 -9.92
C LEU A 109 3.59 -5.08 -9.10
N GLU A 110 4.29 -6.19 -9.34
CA GLU A 110 4.09 -7.44 -8.61
C GLU A 110 4.49 -7.31 -7.15
N LEU A 111 5.60 -6.63 -6.84
CA LEU A 111 6.00 -6.34 -5.46
C LEU A 111 4.90 -5.56 -4.71
N LEU A 112 4.33 -4.54 -5.35
CA LEU A 112 3.22 -3.76 -4.77
C LEU A 112 1.95 -4.62 -4.59
N GLN A 113 1.63 -5.49 -5.55
CA GLN A 113 0.49 -6.40 -5.44
C GLN A 113 0.66 -7.42 -4.32
N LEU A 114 1.85 -8.02 -4.19
CA LEU A 114 2.16 -8.95 -3.11
C LEU A 114 2.10 -8.27 -1.75
N CYS A 115 2.62 -7.05 -1.65
CA CYS A 115 2.48 -6.23 -0.44
C CYS A 115 1.02 -5.99 -0.09
N ASN A 116 0.18 -5.63 -1.06
CA ASN A 116 -1.26 -5.46 -0.80
C ASN A 116 -1.91 -6.79 -0.34
N LYS A 117 -1.64 -7.89 -1.03
CA LYS A 117 -2.22 -9.21 -0.66
C LYS A 117 -1.84 -9.66 0.74
N HIS A 118 -0.59 -9.47 1.16
CA HIS A 118 -0.08 -10.04 2.40
C HIS A 118 -0.04 -9.06 3.58
N ILE A 119 0.14 -7.76 3.33
CA ILE A 119 0.31 -6.76 4.40
C ILE A 119 -0.99 -6.02 4.64
N THR A 120 -1.63 -5.50 3.59
CA THR A 120 -2.85 -4.70 3.78
C THR A 120 -4.04 -5.53 4.25
N ALA A 121 -4.07 -6.82 3.89
CA ALA A 121 -5.06 -7.76 4.42
C ALA A 121 -4.96 -7.95 5.94
N LEU A 122 -3.77 -7.75 6.52
CA LEU A 122 -3.50 -7.87 7.95
C LEU A 122 -3.66 -6.54 8.70
N ALA A 123 -3.94 -5.43 8.00
CA ALA A 123 -4.18 -4.16 8.66
C ALA A 123 -5.49 -4.24 9.44
N PRO A 124 -5.52 -3.79 10.72
CA PRO A 124 -6.75 -3.76 11.49
C PRO A 124 -7.77 -2.89 10.73
N LYS A 125 -8.92 -3.48 10.42
CA LYS A 125 -10.02 -2.76 9.74
C LYS A 125 -10.50 -1.69 10.70
N GLU A 126 -10.29 -0.44 10.34
CA GLU A 126 -10.82 0.68 11.11
C GLU A 126 -12.34 0.58 11.13
N ILE A 127 -12.88 0.29 12.32
CA ILE A 127 -14.30 0.39 12.59
C ILE A 127 -14.62 1.87 12.39
N ALA A 128 -15.39 2.18 11.35
CA ALA A 128 -15.82 3.54 11.04
C ALA A 128 -16.66 4.10 12.20
N THR A 129 -16.01 4.73 13.18
CA THR A 129 -16.70 5.49 14.21
C THR A 129 -17.18 6.80 13.61
N SER A 130 -18.51 6.92 13.58
CA SER A 130 -19.33 8.11 13.39
C SER A 130 -19.18 8.89 12.08
N THR A 131 -20.20 8.67 11.24
CA THR A 131 -20.86 9.71 10.46
C THR A 131 -21.01 11.02 11.26
N VAL A 132 -20.08 11.97 11.07
CA VAL A 132 -20.28 13.35 11.52
C VAL A 132 -21.37 13.95 10.64
N LYS A 133 -22.61 13.95 11.13
CA LYS A 133 -23.73 14.67 10.52
C LYS A 133 -23.39 16.16 10.48
N THR A 134 -23.08 16.68 9.30
CA THR A 134 -22.92 18.11 9.07
C THR A 134 -24.26 18.83 9.30
N LYS A 135 -24.23 20.03 9.90
CA LYS A 135 -25.40 20.88 10.21
C LYS A 135 -26.39 21.08 9.05
N SER A 136 -25.97 20.83 7.81
CA SER A 136 -26.74 20.92 6.57
C SER A 136 -28.02 20.06 6.57
N GLU A 137 -28.01 18.89 7.21
CA GLU A 137 -29.15 17.97 7.19
C GLU A 137 -30.28 18.37 8.14
N LYS A 138 -30.02 19.21 9.16
CA LYS A 138 -31.05 19.64 10.12
C LYS A 138 -31.98 20.73 9.56
N LYS A 139 -31.62 21.37 8.43
CA LYS A 139 -32.43 22.43 7.81
C LYS A 139 -33.46 21.91 6.79
N ALA A 140 -33.32 20.68 6.29
CA ALA A 140 -34.24 20.12 5.30
C ALA A 140 -35.58 19.63 5.90
N GLY A 141 -35.67 19.44 7.22
CA GLY A 141 -36.89 18.95 7.89
C GLY A 141 -37.88 20.03 8.34
N GLY A 142 -37.57 21.32 8.13
CA GLY A 142 -38.31 22.44 8.73
C GLY A 142 -39.20 23.26 7.79
N GLY A 143 -39.55 22.73 6.61
CA GLY A 143 -40.27 23.47 5.58
C GLY A 143 -41.65 22.91 5.24
N LYS A 144 -42.58 22.86 6.21
CA LYS A 144 -44.01 22.70 5.93
C LYS A 144 -44.84 23.57 6.87
N ARG A 145 -45.18 24.79 6.43
CA ARG A 145 -46.34 25.54 6.94
C ARG A 145 -46.94 26.39 5.83
N ARG A 146 -48.17 25.98 5.47
CA ARG A 146 -49.33 26.74 4.97
C ARG A 146 -49.14 27.79 3.90
#